data_AF-A0A382P6H2-F1
#
_entry.id   AF-A0A382P6H2-F1
#
_cell.length_a   1.000
_cell.length_b   1.000
_cell.length_c   1.000
_cell.angle_alpha   90.00
_cell.angle_beta   90.00
_cell.angle_gamma   90.00
#
_symmetry.space_group_name_H-M   'P 1'
#
loop_
_entity.id
_entity.type
_entity.pdbx_description
1 polymer ?
#
loop_
_entity_poly.entity_id
_entity_poly.type
_entity_poly.pdbx_seq_one_letter_code
_entity_poly.pdbx_strand_id
1 'polypeptide(L)'
;YLSNNQLMGLIPDSLCNLTSTNIALNNNSLCPIYPECIAESTIGAQDTTKCGYPQIFKLIPPQPAPGQMVTLKGINFGSPLNLNTAKFYQNETSLDGFLFQSPSSQTELFVRIPSELAAGICTTTVSFSGDSVMTSFPFTFTLNSIPDAPILHNVFKDSSGSWVKADIITGGDTILVSGYGIDTQGWSVSFAKDARTFPGQYVNTTSSSKLKIAPKVVVPLGMGSGYVEITVSVMVGGVESELSTPLQIYFKDNLSFVDIINVTGPWKGTEDNPFNKIQEGIDAITDNGRVLVASGKYIENISFKGKSITVGSLYLTTGDTSFISSTIIDGNNNGSVVSFVNNENSSAVLTGFTIQNG
;
A
#
# COMPACT_ATOMS: atom_id res chain seq x y z
N TYR A 1 16.22 1.94 -31.71
CA TYR A 1 15.41 1.84 -32.93
C TYR A 1 14.55 0.59 -32.84
N LEU A 2 13.24 0.76 -32.65
CA LEU A 2 12.26 -0.33 -32.63
C LEU A 2 11.36 -0.28 -33.88
N SER A 3 11.71 0.55 -34.86
CA SER A 3 10.97 0.75 -36.10
C SER A 3 11.07 -0.44 -37.06
N ASN A 4 10.05 -0.67 -37.88
CA ASN A 4 9.98 -1.76 -38.87
C ASN A 4 10.06 -3.16 -38.23
N ASN A 5 9.34 -3.35 -37.13
CA ASN A 5 9.20 -4.66 -36.50
C ASN A 5 7.73 -5.11 -36.53
N GLN A 6 7.42 -6.18 -35.82
CA GLN A 6 6.06 -6.71 -35.65
C GLN A 6 5.60 -6.52 -34.19
N LEU A 7 6.06 -5.46 -33.53
CA LEU A 7 5.67 -5.19 -32.14
C LEU A 7 4.19 -4.87 -32.10
N MET A 8 3.46 -5.52 -31.19
CA MET A 8 2.01 -5.38 -31.08
C MET A 8 1.63 -4.94 -29.67
N GLY A 9 0.58 -4.14 -29.57
CA GLY A 9 -0.08 -3.78 -28.33
C GLY A 9 0.06 -2.31 -27.93
N LEU A 10 -0.15 -2.00 -26.65
CA LEU A 10 -0.07 -0.62 -26.17
C LEU A 10 1.38 -0.17 -25.99
N ILE A 11 1.62 1.11 -26.21
CA ILE A 11 2.85 1.74 -25.76
C ILE A 11 2.73 1.99 -24.25
N PRO A 12 3.62 1.45 -23.40
CA PRO A 12 3.51 1.61 -21.96
C PRO A 12 3.87 3.03 -21.50
N ASP A 13 3.15 3.57 -20.51
CA ASP A 13 3.43 4.90 -19.93
C ASP A 13 4.84 5.04 -19.35
N SER A 14 5.47 3.93 -18.95
CA SER A 14 6.84 3.94 -18.45
C SER A 14 7.86 4.41 -19.49
N LEU A 15 7.52 4.35 -20.79
CA LEU A 15 8.36 4.92 -21.84
C LEU A 15 8.48 6.45 -21.70
N CYS A 16 7.52 7.11 -21.05
CA CYS A 16 7.59 8.54 -20.71
C CYS A 16 8.71 8.86 -19.72
N ASN A 17 9.19 7.89 -18.94
CA ASN A 17 10.21 8.10 -17.92
C ASN A 17 11.63 8.02 -18.48
N LEU A 18 11.79 7.79 -19.79
CA LEU A 18 13.11 7.67 -20.42
C LEU A 18 13.70 9.06 -20.67
N THR A 19 14.92 9.28 -20.19
CA THR A 19 15.65 10.55 -20.29
C THR A 19 16.38 10.74 -21.63
N SER A 20 16.41 9.71 -22.48
CA SER A 20 16.99 9.72 -23.82
C SER A 20 15.90 9.43 -24.85
N THR A 21 15.64 10.39 -25.75
CA THR A 21 14.44 10.45 -26.60
C THR A 21 14.62 9.91 -28.02
N ASN A 22 15.72 9.20 -28.32
CA ASN A 22 15.92 8.60 -29.64
C ASN A 22 15.26 7.22 -29.76
N ILE A 23 13.94 7.17 -29.54
CA ILE A 23 13.12 6.00 -29.83
C ILE A 23 12.43 6.25 -31.17
N ALA A 24 12.38 5.22 -32.02
CA ALA A 24 11.60 5.22 -33.25
C ALA A 24 10.73 3.97 -33.20
N LEU A 25 9.41 4.15 -33.23
CA LEU A 25 8.41 3.08 -33.09
C LEU A 25 7.64 2.82 -34.40
N ASN A 26 7.88 3.60 -35.45
CA ASN A 26 7.16 3.54 -36.71
C ASN A 26 7.23 2.16 -37.38
N ASN A 27 6.20 1.83 -38.15
CA ASN A 27 6.05 0.57 -38.88
C ASN A 27 6.07 -0.65 -37.95
N ASN A 28 5.15 -0.65 -36.98
CA ASN A 28 4.83 -1.79 -36.10
C ASN A 28 3.29 -2.01 -36.10
N SER A 29 2.77 -2.79 -35.15
CA SER A 29 1.33 -3.03 -34.91
C SER A 29 0.88 -2.50 -33.54
N LEU A 30 1.37 -1.32 -33.14
CA LEU A 30 1.04 -0.71 -31.84
C LEU A 30 -0.33 -0.02 -31.89
N CYS A 31 -1.18 -0.31 -30.91
CA CYS A 31 -2.56 0.15 -30.88
C CYS A 31 -2.72 1.48 -30.11
N PRO A 32 -3.56 2.40 -30.59
CA PRO A 32 -4.02 3.54 -29.81
C PRO A 32 -4.77 3.10 -28.54
N ILE A 33 -4.88 3.94 -27.50
CA ILE A 33 -4.40 5.34 -27.39
C ILE A 33 -2.92 5.35 -27.02
N TYR A 34 -2.13 6.22 -27.66
CA TYR A 34 -0.71 6.36 -27.39
C TYR A 34 -0.44 7.37 -26.25
N PRO A 35 0.61 7.19 -25.44
CA PRO A 35 0.99 8.13 -24.40
C PRO A 35 1.27 9.53 -24.97
N GLU A 36 0.65 10.56 -24.40
CA GLU A 36 0.81 11.96 -24.84
C GLU A 36 2.26 12.47 -24.76
N CYS A 37 3.08 11.84 -23.90
CA CYS A 37 4.49 12.19 -23.73
C CYS A 37 5.38 11.81 -24.93
N ILE A 38 4.87 11.01 -25.88
CA ILE A 38 5.62 10.54 -27.04
C ILE A 38 5.07 11.26 -28.27
N ALA A 39 5.94 11.98 -28.98
CA ALA A 39 5.57 12.68 -30.19
C ALA A 39 5.02 11.72 -31.25
N GLU A 40 3.96 12.12 -31.96
CA GLU A 40 3.37 11.34 -33.05
C GLU A 40 4.40 11.00 -34.15
N SER A 41 5.36 11.89 -34.41
CA SER A 41 6.47 11.64 -35.36
C SER A 41 7.38 10.49 -34.95
N THR A 42 7.51 10.23 -33.65
CA THR A 42 8.28 9.11 -33.08
C THR A 42 7.50 7.80 -33.15
N ILE A 43 6.18 7.87 -32.97
CA ILE A 43 5.28 6.73 -33.08
C ILE A 43 5.16 6.29 -34.54
N GLY A 44 5.00 7.24 -35.45
CA GLY A 44 4.84 7.03 -36.89
C GLY A 44 3.68 6.11 -37.26
N ALA A 45 3.67 5.65 -38.50
CA ALA A 45 2.61 4.78 -39.01
C ALA A 45 2.59 3.43 -38.28
N GLN A 46 1.39 2.92 -37.98
CA GLN A 46 1.17 1.61 -37.36
C GLN A 46 0.13 0.82 -38.15
N ASP A 47 0.30 -0.51 -38.20
CA ASP A 47 -0.73 -1.44 -38.66
C ASP A 47 -1.75 -1.67 -37.51
N THR A 48 -2.87 -0.97 -37.59
CA THR A 48 -3.92 -1.02 -36.55
C THR A 48 -5.05 -2.00 -36.86
N THR A 49 -4.90 -2.85 -37.88
CA THR A 49 -5.96 -3.79 -38.31
C THR A 49 -6.42 -4.74 -37.20
N LYS A 50 -5.52 -5.10 -36.28
CA LYS A 50 -5.80 -5.97 -35.13
C LYS A 50 -6.25 -5.22 -33.87
N CYS A 51 -6.22 -3.88 -33.89
CA CYS A 51 -6.64 -3.04 -32.77
C CYS A 51 -8.16 -2.90 -32.65
N GLY A 52 -8.95 -3.63 -33.43
CA GLY A 52 -10.41 -3.74 -33.25
C GLY A 52 -10.85 -4.94 -32.39
N TYR A 53 -9.95 -5.89 -32.13
CA TYR A 53 -10.24 -7.10 -31.36
C TYR A 53 -9.74 -6.97 -29.92
N PRO A 54 -10.38 -7.63 -28.93
CA PRO A 54 -9.81 -7.76 -27.59
C PRO A 54 -8.45 -8.45 -27.69
N GLN A 55 -7.45 -7.99 -26.96
CA GLN A 55 -6.12 -8.60 -26.95
C GLN A 55 -5.54 -8.56 -25.56
N ILE A 56 -4.89 -9.66 -25.15
CA ILE A 56 -4.20 -9.78 -23.86
C ILE A 56 -2.71 -9.61 -24.13
N PHE A 57 -2.07 -8.68 -23.45
CA PHE A 57 -0.63 -8.44 -23.57
C PHE A 57 0.15 -8.91 -22.35
N LYS A 58 -0.50 -8.93 -21.18
CA LYS A 58 0.17 -9.27 -19.92
C LYS A 58 -0.80 -9.87 -18.93
N LEU A 59 -0.29 -10.83 -18.16
CA LEU A 59 -0.92 -11.40 -16.98
C LEU A 59 -0.17 -10.91 -15.74
N ILE A 60 -0.90 -10.52 -14.70
CA ILE A 60 -0.32 -10.01 -13.46
C ILE A 60 -1.02 -10.67 -12.24
N PRO A 61 -0.30 -11.35 -11.35
CA PRO A 61 1.12 -11.71 -11.45
C PRO A 61 1.41 -12.69 -12.61
N PRO A 62 2.66 -12.82 -13.08
CA PRO A 62 2.99 -13.52 -14.33
C PRO A 62 2.92 -15.04 -14.27
N GLN A 63 3.09 -15.66 -13.10
CA GLN A 63 3.06 -17.12 -12.90
C GLN A 63 2.12 -17.50 -11.75
N PRO A 64 0.82 -17.24 -11.91
CA PRO A 64 -0.15 -17.43 -10.84
C PRO A 64 -0.39 -18.91 -10.52
N ALA A 65 -1.05 -19.19 -9.39
CA ALA A 65 -1.58 -20.52 -9.09
C ALA A 65 -3.06 -20.67 -9.48
N PRO A 66 -3.58 -21.89 -9.65
CA PRO A 66 -5.03 -22.13 -9.74
C PRO A 66 -5.77 -21.49 -8.57
N GLY A 67 -6.91 -20.84 -8.83
CA GLY A 67 -7.66 -20.10 -7.82
C GLY A 67 -7.18 -18.67 -7.55
N GLN A 68 -6.01 -18.27 -8.04
CA GLN A 68 -5.45 -16.95 -7.74
C GLN A 68 -6.17 -15.85 -8.55
N MET A 69 -6.34 -14.68 -7.91
CA MET A 69 -6.73 -13.46 -8.62
C MET A 69 -5.61 -13.00 -9.55
N VAL A 70 -5.94 -12.70 -10.80
CA VAL A 70 -5.02 -12.12 -11.77
C VAL A 70 -5.63 -10.91 -12.45
N THR A 71 -4.77 -10.08 -13.02
CA THR A 71 -5.14 -8.99 -13.90
C THR A 71 -4.64 -9.28 -15.30
N LEU A 72 -5.58 -9.41 -16.23
CA LEU A 72 -5.31 -9.44 -17.67
C LEU A 72 -5.23 -8.00 -18.16
N LYS A 73 -4.03 -7.57 -18.56
CA LYS A 73 -3.81 -6.25 -19.14
C LYS A 73 -3.73 -6.35 -20.66
N GLY A 74 -4.43 -5.46 -21.34
CA GLY A 74 -4.71 -5.58 -22.76
C GLY A 74 -5.43 -4.37 -23.35
N ILE A 75 -6.14 -4.59 -24.45
CA ILE A 75 -6.98 -3.58 -25.13
C ILE A 75 -8.31 -4.17 -25.55
N ASN A 76 -9.28 -3.28 -25.78
CA ASN A 76 -10.59 -3.57 -26.33
C ASN A 76 -11.33 -4.68 -25.60
N PHE A 77 -11.15 -4.79 -24.29
CA PHE A 77 -11.98 -5.67 -23.48
C PHE A 77 -13.44 -5.19 -23.42
N GLY A 78 -13.78 -4.04 -23.98
CA GLY A 78 -15.14 -3.50 -23.93
C GLY A 78 -15.50 -2.98 -22.54
N SER A 79 -16.70 -2.41 -22.40
CA SER A 79 -17.18 -1.93 -21.10
C SER A 79 -17.43 -3.11 -20.16
N PRO A 80 -16.95 -3.09 -18.90
CA PRO A 80 -17.20 -4.16 -17.91
C PRO A 80 -18.68 -4.32 -17.52
N LEU A 81 -19.55 -3.42 -17.99
CA LEU A 81 -21.01 -3.53 -17.89
C LEU A 81 -21.58 -4.56 -18.88
N ASN A 82 -20.77 -5.06 -19.81
CA ASN A 82 -21.13 -6.07 -20.80
C ASN A 82 -20.62 -7.45 -20.38
N LEU A 83 -21.16 -8.51 -21.00
CA LEU A 83 -20.96 -9.93 -20.63
C LEU A 83 -19.57 -10.45 -21.02
N ASN A 84 -18.50 -9.82 -20.54
CA ASN A 84 -17.14 -10.30 -20.71
C ASN A 84 -16.97 -11.69 -20.10
N THR A 85 -16.31 -12.58 -20.85
CA THR A 85 -15.94 -13.91 -20.38
C THR A 85 -14.44 -14.11 -20.53
N ALA A 86 -13.79 -14.63 -19.49
CA ALA A 86 -12.40 -15.06 -19.54
C ALA A 86 -12.39 -16.59 -19.43
N LYS A 87 -12.05 -17.27 -20.53
CA LYS A 87 -11.98 -18.74 -20.58
C LYS A 87 -10.55 -19.21 -20.41
N PHE A 88 -10.37 -20.28 -19.65
CA PHE A 88 -9.09 -20.92 -19.38
C PHE A 88 -9.12 -22.35 -19.91
N TYR A 89 -8.06 -22.70 -20.64
CA TYR A 89 -7.90 -23.97 -21.34
C TYR A 89 -6.65 -24.69 -20.83
N GLN A 90 -6.81 -25.94 -20.41
CA GLN A 90 -5.71 -26.82 -20.00
C GLN A 90 -6.12 -28.28 -20.19
N ASN A 91 -5.27 -29.11 -20.81
CA ASN A 91 -5.49 -30.54 -20.97
C ASN A 91 -6.93 -30.91 -21.43
N GLU A 92 -7.39 -30.29 -22.51
CA GLU A 92 -8.75 -30.45 -23.08
C GLU A 92 -9.90 -29.94 -22.20
N THR A 93 -9.61 -29.47 -21.00
CA THR A 93 -10.58 -28.83 -20.10
C THR A 93 -10.71 -27.35 -20.45
N SER A 94 -11.94 -26.84 -20.43
CA SER A 94 -12.28 -25.42 -20.60
C SER A 94 -13.13 -24.96 -19.44
N LEU A 95 -12.67 -23.97 -18.69
CA LEU A 95 -13.37 -23.41 -17.53
C LEU A 95 -13.50 -21.90 -17.65
N ASP A 96 -14.61 -21.37 -17.14
CA ASP A 96 -14.82 -19.92 -17.04
C ASP A 96 -14.16 -19.40 -15.76
N GLY A 97 -13.29 -18.41 -15.90
CA GLY A 97 -12.79 -17.66 -14.75
C GLY A 97 -13.85 -16.71 -14.21
N PHE A 98 -13.75 -16.38 -12.93
CA PHE A 98 -14.67 -15.45 -12.30
C PHE A 98 -14.19 -14.00 -12.53
N LEU A 99 -14.88 -13.26 -13.39
CA LEU A 99 -14.54 -11.88 -13.75
C LEU A 99 -15.22 -10.89 -12.82
N PHE A 100 -14.44 -9.93 -12.29
CA PHE A 100 -14.94 -8.86 -11.45
C PHE A 100 -15.29 -7.64 -12.28
N GLN A 101 -16.53 -7.14 -12.19
CA GLN A 101 -16.93 -5.93 -12.93
C GLN A 101 -16.18 -4.68 -12.46
N SER A 102 -16.06 -4.48 -11.14
CA SER A 102 -15.18 -3.47 -10.54
C SER A 102 -14.01 -4.20 -9.86
N PRO A 103 -12.75 -3.88 -10.19
CA PRO A 103 -12.27 -2.64 -10.83
C PRO A 103 -11.92 -2.76 -12.32
N SER A 104 -12.49 -3.74 -13.03
CA SER A 104 -12.19 -3.98 -14.45
C SER A 104 -12.49 -2.78 -15.34
N SER A 105 -11.84 -2.73 -16.49
CA SER A 105 -11.91 -1.66 -17.49
C SER A 105 -11.64 -2.23 -18.89
N GLN A 106 -11.68 -1.36 -19.90
CA GLN A 106 -11.41 -1.73 -21.29
C GLN A 106 -9.97 -2.23 -21.54
N THR A 107 -9.05 -1.98 -20.60
CA THR A 107 -7.63 -2.32 -20.72
C THR A 107 -7.12 -3.25 -19.60
N GLU A 108 -7.92 -3.48 -18.56
CA GLU A 108 -7.52 -4.29 -17.40
C GLU A 108 -8.73 -5.08 -16.90
N LEU A 109 -8.68 -6.42 -16.94
CA LEU A 109 -9.70 -7.29 -16.38
C LEU A 109 -9.16 -8.01 -15.15
N PHE A 110 -9.93 -7.96 -14.06
CA PHE A 110 -9.64 -8.68 -12.81
C PHE A 110 -10.41 -9.98 -12.83
N VAL A 111 -9.68 -11.10 -12.82
CA VAL A 111 -10.25 -12.42 -13.03
C VAL A 111 -9.66 -13.36 -11.99
N ARG A 112 -10.50 -14.11 -11.29
CA ARG A 112 -10.04 -15.26 -10.49
C ARG A 112 -9.93 -16.48 -11.39
N ILE A 113 -8.73 -17.07 -11.43
CA ILE A 113 -8.48 -18.30 -12.18
C ILE A 113 -9.29 -19.45 -11.56
N PRO A 114 -9.88 -20.37 -12.36
CA PRO A 114 -10.56 -21.54 -11.82
C PRO A 114 -9.63 -22.37 -10.93
N SER A 115 -10.10 -22.75 -9.75
CA SER A 115 -9.33 -23.55 -8.78
C SER A 115 -9.21 -25.02 -9.15
N GLU A 116 -10.02 -25.48 -10.11
CA GLU A 116 -10.06 -26.85 -10.61
C GLU A 116 -8.92 -27.16 -11.60
N LEU A 117 -8.19 -26.14 -12.05
CA LEU A 117 -7.01 -26.29 -12.90
C LEU A 117 -5.83 -26.84 -12.09
N ALA A 118 -4.86 -27.42 -12.80
CA ALA A 118 -3.62 -27.90 -12.22
C ALA A 118 -2.43 -26.99 -12.56
N ALA A 119 -1.33 -27.13 -11.82
CA ALA A 119 -0.06 -26.53 -12.20
C ALA A 119 0.40 -27.06 -13.58
N GLY A 120 0.95 -26.18 -14.41
CA GLY A 120 1.35 -26.49 -15.79
C GLY A 120 0.93 -25.40 -16.78
N ILE A 121 1.05 -25.71 -18.07
CA ILE A 121 0.71 -24.75 -19.14
C ILE A 121 -0.80 -24.52 -19.15
N CYS A 122 -1.22 -23.26 -19.22
CA CYS A 122 -2.60 -22.84 -19.37
C CYS A 122 -2.68 -21.80 -20.49
N THR A 123 -3.80 -21.77 -21.20
CA THR A 123 -4.08 -20.74 -22.20
C THR A 123 -5.38 -20.06 -21.85
N THR A 124 -5.43 -18.73 -21.97
CA THR A 124 -6.66 -17.97 -21.74
C THR A 124 -7.07 -17.15 -22.96
N THR A 125 -8.36 -16.94 -23.10
CA THR A 125 -8.94 -16.00 -24.07
C THR A 125 -9.96 -15.12 -23.36
N VAL A 126 -10.05 -13.86 -23.78
CA VAL A 126 -11.10 -12.95 -23.37
C VAL A 126 -12.07 -12.78 -24.53
N SER A 127 -13.34 -12.99 -24.28
CA SER A 127 -14.41 -12.71 -25.23
C SER A 127 -15.31 -11.59 -24.72
N PHE A 128 -15.73 -10.74 -25.65
CA PHE A 128 -16.69 -9.69 -25.44
C PHE A 128 -17.90 -9.94 -26.35
N SER A 129 -19.10 -9.96 -25.76
CA SER A 129 -20.37 -10.15 -26.46
C SER A 129 -21.17 -8.84 -26.50
N GLY A 130 -21.10 -8.17 -27.67
CA GLY A 130 -22.05 -7.13 -28.10
C GLY A 130 -22.99 -7.69 -29.16
N ASP A 131 -23.20 -6.97 -30.27
CA ASP A 131 -23.97 -7.47 -31.43
C ASP A 131 -23.28 -8.65 -32.15
N SER A 132 -21.99 -8.85 -31.91
CA SER A 132 -21.21 -9.99 -32.35
C SER A 132 -20.17 -10.34 -31.28
N VAL A 133 -19.81 -11.62 -31.19
CA VAL A 133 -18.79 -12.10 -30.24
C VAL A 133 -17.41 -11.86 -30.85
N MET A 134 -16.59 -11.08 -30.15
CA MET A 134 -15.17 -10.92 -30.47
C MET A 134 -14.34 -11.62 -29.40
N THR A 135 -13.37 -12.42 -29.83
CA THR A 135 -12.49 -13.19 -28.96
C THR A 135 -11.04 -12.80 -29.19
N SER A 136 -10.27 -12.71 -28.11
CA SER A 136 -8.85 -12.40 -28.19
C SER A 136 -8.05 -13.53 -28.81
N PHE A 137 -6.84 -13.23 -29.27
CA PHE A 137 -5.89 -14.32 -29.51
C PHE A 137 -5.62 -15.06 -28.18
N PRO A 138 -5.36 -16.38 -28.25
CA PRO A 138 -5.00 -17.13 -27.06
C PRO A 138 -3.71 -16.60 -26.43
N PHE A 139 -3.73 -16.42 -25.11
CA PHE A 139 -2.58 -16.02 -24.31
C PHE A 139 -2.14 -17.19 -23.43
N THR A 140 -0.94 -17.71 -23.65
CA THR A 140 -0.41 -18.88 -22.93
C THR A 140 0.52 -18.44 -21.80
N PHE A 141 0.38 -19.09 -20.65
CA PHE A 141 1.17 -18.84 -19.45
C PHE A 141 1.32 -20.13 -18.62
N THR A 142 2.10 -20.08 -17.55
CA THR A 142 2.32 -21.21 -16.65
C THR A 142 1.58 -20.98 -15.33
N LEU A 143 0.83 -21.99 -14.89
CA LEU A 143 0.27 -22.09 -13.56
C LEU A 143 1.27 -22.78 -12.62
N ASN A 144 1.59 -22.15 -11.50
CA ASN A 144 2.45 -22.71 -10.47
C ASN A 144 1.62 -23.38 -9.35
N SER A 145 2.27 -24.21 -8.54
CA SER A 145 1.66 -24.77 -7.33
C SER A 145 1.64 -23.78 -6.16
N ILE A 146 2.56 -22.79 -6.18
CA ILE A 146 2.64 -21.71 -5.20
C ILE A 146 2.15 -20.43 -5.90
N PRO A 147 1.24 -19.66 -5.29
CA PRO A 147 0.78 -18.40 -5.86
C PRO A 147 1.92 -17.39 -5.94
N ASP A 148 2.00 -16.68 -7.06
CA ASP A 148 2.94 -15.57 -7.18
C ASP A 148 2.60 -14.44 -6.20
N ALA A 149 3.61 -13.71 -5.74
CA ALA A 149 3.41 -12.54 -4.89
C ALA A 149 2.55 -11.46 -5.59
N PRO A 150 1.69 -10.75 -4.86
CA PRO A 150 0.96 -9.61 -5.41
C PRO A 150 1.92 -8.48 -5.77
N ILE A 151 1.52 -7.64 -6.72
CA ILE A 151 2.32 -6.47 -7.16
C ILE A 151 1.66 -5.21 -6.64
N LEU A 152 2.30 -4.58 -5.65
CA LEU A 152 1.80 -3.33 -5.06
C LEU A 152 1.88 -2.16 -6.02
N HIS A 153 0.94 -1.24 -5.89
CA HIS A 153 0.83 -0.06 -6.75
C HIS A 153 0.96 1.24 -5.95
N ASN A 154 -0.04 1.60 -5.14
CA ASN A 154 -0.05 2.83 -4.35
C ASN A 154 -0.72 2.60 -2.99
N VAL A 155 -0.33 3.40 -2.01
CA VAL A 155 -1.05 3.55 -0.74
C VAL A 155 -1.96 4.76 -0.86
N PHE A 156 -3.19 4.64 -0.34
CA PHE A 156 -4.12 5.75 -0.27
C PHE A 156 -4.58 5.98 1.17
N LYS A 157 -4.83 7.25 1.49
CA LYS A 157 -5.42 7.68 2.75
C LYS A 157 -6.72 8.42 2.46
N ASP A 158 -7.69 8.33 3.38
CA ASP A 158 -8.91 9.11 3.28
C ASP A 158 -8.59 10.59 3.55
N SER A 159 -9.11 11.45 2.67
CA SER A 159 -9.07 12.89 2.79
C SER A 159 -10.47 13.44 2.56
N SER A 160 -11.20 13.66 3.66
CA SER A 160 -12.58 14.17 3.65
C SER A 160 -13.55 13.31 2.83
N GLY A 161 -13.47 11.98 2.95
CA GLY A 161 -14.35 11.05 2.23
C GLY A 161 -13.87 10.68 0.82
N SER A 162 -12.66 11.08 0.42
CA SER A 162 -12.04 10.68 -0.84
C SER A 162 -10.66 10.08 -0.62
N TRP A 163 -10.39 8.96 -1.30
CA TRP A 163 -9.09 8.28 -1.25
C TRP A 163 -8.07 8.98 -2.15
N VAL A 164 -7.04 9.55 -1.54
CA VAL A 164 -5.92 10.25 -2.20
C VAL A 164 -4.64 9.47 -1.97
N LYS A 165 -3.74 9.46 -2.97
CA LYS A 165 -2.44 8.80 -2.86
C LYS A 165 -1.70 9.41 -1.67
N ALA A 166 -1.14 8.56 -0.81
CA ALA A 166 -0.43 8.96 0.39
C ALA A 166 1.09 8.87 0.15
N ASP A 167 1.79 9.96 0.46
CA ASP A 167 3.25 9.97 0.59
C ASP A 167 3.68 9.79 2.05
N ILE A 168 2.78 10.09 2.99
CA ILE A 168 2.97 9.96 4.42
C ILE A 168 1.77 9.25 5.03
N ILE A 169 2.04 8.28 5.91
CA ILE A 169 1.03 7.63 6.74
C ILE A 169 1.34 7.86 8.22
N THR A 170 0.30 7.82 9.04
CA THR A 170 0.38 8.03 10.49
C THR A 170 -0.14 6.81 11.22
N GLY A 171 0.46 6.50 12.37
CA GLY A 171 -0.01 5.38 13.20
C GLY A 171 -1.46 5.57 13.63
N GLY A 172 -2.28 4.53 13.47
CA GLY A 172 -3.73 4.57 13.69
C GLY A 172 -4.55 5.04 12.48
N ASP A 173 -3.93 5.54 11.42
CA ASP A 173 -4.64 5.82 10.17
C ASP A 173 -5.27 4.55 9.62
N THR A 174 -6.38 4.71 8.90
CA THR A 174 -6.86 3.66 8.02
C THR A 174 -6.45 3.95 6.58
N ILE A 175 -5.70 3.03 5.98
CA ILE A 175 -5.15 3.18 4.63
C ILE A 175 -5.68 2.09 3.69
N LEU A 176 -5.57 2.33 2.40
CA LEU A 176 -5.77 1.35 1.34
C LEU A 176 -4.43 1.01 0.70
N VAL A 177 -4.08 -0.28 0.61
CA VAL A 177 -2.88 -0.76 -0.09
C VAL A 177 -3.29 -1.39 -1.40
N SER A 178 -3.22 -0.62 -2.50
CA SER A 178 -3.64 -1.11 -3.82
C SER A 178 -2.59 -2.00 -4.49
N GLY A 179 -3.04 -2.97 -5.26
CA GLY A 179 -2.16 -3.80 -6.07
C GLY A 179 -2.89 -4.68 -7.08
N TYR A 180 -2.09 -5.45 -7.81
CA TYR A 180 -2.53 -6.53 -8.68
C TYR A 180 -2.24 -7.87 -8.01
N GLY A 181 -3.03 -8.91 -8.33
CA GLY A 181 -2.90 -10.21 -7.68
C GLY A 181 -3.50 -10.31 -6.29
N ILE A 182 -4.11 -9.22 -5.79
CA ILE A 182 -4.80 -9.20 -4.50
C ILE A 182 -6.26 -9.58 -4.72
N ASP A 183 -6.75 -10.55 -3.96
CA ASP A 183 -8.15 -10.99 -4.00
C ASP A 183 -9.02 -10.19 -3.02
N THR A 184 -10.35 -10.39 -3.04
CA THR A 184 -11.30 -9.72 -2.14
C THR A 184 -11.18 -10.14 -0.68
N GLN A 185 -10.53 -11.28 -0.42
CA GLN A 185 -10.28 -11.88 0.89
C GLN A 185 -8.98 -12.69 0.85
N GLY A 186 -8.52 -13.18 2.00
CA GLY A 186 -7.35 -14.07 2.06
C GLY A 186 -6.05 -13.35 1.70
N TRP A 187 -5.83 -12.17 2.23
CA TRP A 187 -4.60 -11.40 2.09
C TRP A 187 -4.08 -10.95 3.45
N SER A 188 -2.79 -10.68 3.55
CA SER A 188 -2.18 -10.05 4.71
C SER A 188 -1.45 -8.78 4.28
N VAL A 189 -1.50 -7.72 5.08
CA VAL A 189 -0.67 -6.53 4.91
C VAL A 189 0.27 -6.45 6.10
N SER A 190 1.56 -6.34 5.85
CA SER A 190 2.58 -6.21 6.88
C SER A 190 3.38 -4.93 6.69
N PHE A 191 3.77 -4.32 7.81
CA PHE A 191 4.66 -3.18 7.85
C PHE A 191 5.98 -3.64 8.45
N ALA A 192 7.11 -3.25 7.86
CA ALA A 192 8.42 -3.61 8.34
C ALA A 192 9.30 -2.39 8.55
N LYS A 193 10.05 -2.40 9.65
CA LYS A 193 11.08 -1.40 9.97
C LYS A 193 12.06 -1.97 10.99
N ASP A 194 13.35 -1.66 10.83
CA ASP A 194 14.40 -2.05 11.78
C ASP A 194 14.37 -3.56 12.12
N ALA A 195 14.20 -4.39 11.09
CA ALA A 195 14.09 -5.86 11.20
C ALA A 195 12.87 -6.38 11.99
N ARG A 196 11.87 -5.53 12.23
CA ARG A 196 10.61 -5.90 12.88
C ARG A 196 9.47 -5.84 11.89
N THR A 197 8.50 -6.72 12.09
CA THR A 197 7.28 -6.79 11.29
C THR A 197 6.08 -6.54 12.19
N PHE A 198 5.20 -5.67 11.73
CA PHE A 198 3.97 -5.26 12.39
C PHE A 198 2.79 -5.62 11.48
N PRO A 199 1.85 -6.46 11.93
CA PRO A 199 0.70 -6.83 11.12
C PRO A 199 -0.27 -5.64 11.01
N GLY A 200 -0.69 -5.33 9.78
CA GLY A 200 -1.80 -4.41 9.55
C GLY A 200 -3.12 -5.03 10.00
N GLN A 201 -3.92 -4.28 10.75
CA GLN A 201 -5.22 -4.79 11.19
C GLN A 201 -6.23 -4.69 10.05
N TYR A 202 -6.76 -5.85 9.63
CA TYR A 202 -7.80 -5.93 8.59
C TYR A 202 -9.05 -5.12 8.97
N VAL A 203 -9.58 -4.37 8.01
CA VAL A 203 -10.87 -3.69 8.11
C VAL A 203 -11.86 -4.24 7.09
N ASN A 204 -11.58 -4.02 5.80
CA ASN A 204 -12.34 -4.54 4.67
C ASN A 204 -11.49 -4.48 3.39
N THR A 205 -12.06 -4.84 2.24
CA THR A 205 -11.43 -4.64 0.93
C THR A 205 -12.29 -3.67 0.11
N THR A 206 -11.66 -2.71 -0.57
CA THR A 206 -12.34 -1.77 -1.48
C THR A 206 -11.79 -1.94 -2.89
N SER A 207 -12.63 -1.72 -3.91
CA SER A 207 -12.15 -1.69 -5.31
C SER A 207 -12.76 -0.57 -6.13
N SER A 208 -11.96 -0.04 -7.05
CA SER A 208 -12.39 0.89 -8.12
C SER A 208 -11.34 0.91 -9.23
N SER A 209 -11.67 1.42 -10.42
CA SER A 209 -10.70 1.56 -11.52
C SER A 209 -9.43 2.33 -11.10
N LYS A 210 -9.56 3.31 -10.21
CA LYS A 210 -8.46 4.09 -9.60
C LYS A 210 -7.66 3.27 -8.58
N LEU A 211 -8.35 2.54 -7.71
CA LEU A 211 -7.74 1.85 -6.56
C LEU A 211 -7.30 0.42 -6.86
N LYS A 212 -7.69 -0.15 -8.01
CA LYS A 212 -7.62 -1.59 -8.28
C LYS A 212 -8.36 -2.34 -7.16
N ILE A 213 -7.86 -3.49 -6.73
CA ILE A 213 -8.31 -4.14 -5.48
C ILE A 213 -7.36 -3.67 -4.37
N ALA A 214 -7.93 -3.11 -3.32
CA ALA A 214 -7.18 -2.49 -2.25
C ALA A 214 -7.68 -2.94 -0.86
N PRO A 215 -6.90 -3.81 -0.20
CA PRO A 215 -6.93 -4.01 1.24
C PRO A 215 -7.02 -2.73 2.06
N LYS A 216 -8.03 -2.61 2.92
CA LYS A 216 -8.15 -1.55 3.93
C LYS A 216 -7.63 -2.07 5.25
N VAL A 217 -6.60 -1.40 5.78
CA VAL A 217 -5.97 -1.78 7.05
C VAL A 217 -5.73 -0.58 7.96
N VAL A 218 -5.74 -0.81 9.27
CA VAL A 218 -5.27 0.17 10.25
C VAL A 218 -3.75 0.07 10.36
N VAL A 219 -3.08 1.21 10.26
CA VAL A 219 -1.62 1.32 10.39
C VAL A 219 -1.21 1.11 11.85
N PRO A 220 -0.26 0.20 12.15
CA PRO A 220 0.25 0.01 13.50
C PRO A 220 0.83 1.27 14.15
N LEU A 221 0.80 1.33 15.47
CA LEU A 221 1.46 2.36 16.28
C LEU A 221 2.86 1.88 16.71
N GLY A 222 3.73 2.82 17.12
CA GLY A 222 4.97 2.48 17.84
C GLY A 222 6.11 1.98 16.96
N MET A 223 6.03 2.14 15.64
CA MET A 223 7.12 1.81 14.72
C MET A 223 8.24 2.87 14.73
N GLY A 224 8.00 4.05 15.32
CA GLY A 224 8.89 5.20 15.30
C GLY A 224 8.90 5.88 13.92
N SER A 225 8.97 7.21 13.89
CA SER A 225 8.92 7.99 12.65
C SER A 225 10.08 7.66 11.68
N GLY A 226 9.82 7.69 10.37
CA GLY A 226 10.77 7.38 9.30
C GLY A 226 10.20 6.44 8.24
N TYR A 227 11.01 6.01 7.27
CA TYR A 227 10.57 5.08 6.23
C TYR A 227 10.20 3.71 6.81
N VAL A 228 9.09 3.16 6.32
CA VAL A 228 8.62 1.80 6.57
C VAL A 228 8.38 1.10 5.24
N GLU A 229 8.49 -0.22 5.26
CA GLU A 229 8.23 -1.09 4.12
C GLU A 229 6.86 -1.76 4.27
N ILE A 230 6.00 -1.62 3.27
CA ILE A 230 4.72 -2.31 3.22
C ILE A 230 4.84 -3.49 2.27
N THR A 231 4.46 -4.68 2.76
CA THR A 231 4.37 -5.90 1.97
C THR A 231 3.00 -6.52 2.07
N VAL A 232 2.62 -7.29 1.05
CA VAL A 232 1.36 -8.04 1.01
C VAL A 232 1.63 -9.47 0.58
N SER A 233 0.96 -10.42 1.22
CA SER A 233 0.83 -11.81 0.74
C SER A 233 -0.63 -12.13 0.48
N VAL A 234 -0.88 -13.16 -0.33
CA VAL A 234 -2.22 -13.73 -0.56
C VAL A 234 -2.23 -15.22 -0.24
N MET A 235 -3.37 -15.72 0.22
CA MET A 235 -3.63 -17.13 0.48
C MET A 235 -4.61 -17.65 -0.57
N VAL A 236 -4.18 -18.65 -1.33
CA VAL A 236 -4.97 -19.27 -2.40
C VAL A 236 -5.03 -20.77 -2.15
N GLY A 237 -6.24 -21.31 -1.96
CA GLY A 237 -6.41 -22.74 -1.70
C GLY A 237 -5.66 -23.26 -0.46
N GLY A 238 -5.38 -22.40 0.52
CA GLY A 238 -4.60 -22.74 1.72
C GLY A 238 -3.08 -22.62 1.56
N VAL A 239 -2.58 -22.25 0.38
CA VAL A 239 -1.16 -21.96 0.12
C VAL A 239 -0.94 -20.46 0.14
N GLU A 240 0.03 -19.99 0.92
CA GLU A 240 0.41 -18.58 0.97
C GLU A 240 1.42 -18.27 -0.15
N SER A 241 1.28 -17.09 -0.76
CA SER A 241 2.27 -16.55 -1.69
C SER A 241 3.53 -16.09 -0.97
N GLU A 242 4.61 -15.89 -1.72
CA GLU A 242 5.71 -15.04 -1.27
C GLU A 242 5.22 -13.60 -0.98
N LEU A 243 6.01 -12.84 -0.22
CA LEU A 243 5.74 -11.42 0.01
C LEU A 243 5.94 -10.60 -1.27
N SER A 244 5.07 -9.62 -1.49
CA SER A 244 5.26 -8.63 -2.53
C SER A 244 6.61 -7.92 -2.39
N THR A 245 7.13 -7.38 -3.50
CA THR A 245 8.20 -6.37 -3.42
C THR A 245 7.76 -5.23 -2.49
N PRO A 246 8.61 -4.81 -1.53
CA PRO A 246 8.22 -3.79 -0.57
C PRO A 246 7.87 -2.46 -1.24
N LEU A 247 6.78 -1.84 -0.78
CA LEU A 247 6.47 -0.45 -1.08
C LEU A 247 6.92 0.42 0.08
N GLN A 248 7.89 1.31 -0.16
CA GLN A 248 8.38 2.23 0.87
C GLN A 248 7.47 3.46 0.99
N ILE A 249 7.18 3.84 2.22
CA ILE A 249 6.41 5.05 2.54
C ILE A 249 6.94 5.69 3.82
N TYR A 250 6.84 7.02 3.93
CA TYR A 250 7.23 7.69 5.16
C TYR A 250 6.13 7.51 6.21
N PHE A 251 6.49 6.94 7.35
CA PHE A 251 5.60 6.80 8.50
C PHE A 251 5.91 7.87 9.54
N LYS A 252 4.86 8.52 10.04
CA LYS A 252 4.93 9.43 11.17
C LYS A 252 4.22 8.80 12.35
N ASP A 253 4.98 8.51 13.41
CA ASP A 253 4.36 7.91 14.58
C ASP A 253 3.50 8.94 15.32
N ASN A 254 2.37 8.46 15.81
CA ASN A 254 1.51 9.19 16.73
C ASN A 254 1.63 8.64 18.15
N LEU A 255 2.61 7.78 18.41
CA LEU A 255 2.97 7.25 19.72
C LEU A 255 4.50 7.35 19.88
N SER A 256 4.97 7.85 21.02
CA SER A 256 6.38 7.76 21.38
C SER A 256 6.55 7.29 22.81
N PHE A 257 7.61 6.52 23.06
CA PHE A 257 8.00 6.06 24.37
C PHE A 257 9.18 6.86 24.89
N VAL A 258 9.15 7.17 26.19
CA VAL A 258 10.22 7.88 26.91
C VAL A 258 10.58 7.06 28.15
N ASP A 259 11.87 6.79 28.32
CA ASP A 259 12.42 6.12 29.50
C ASP A 259 13.81 6.69 29.83
N ILE A 260 13.94 7.27 31.02
CA ILE A 260 15.18 7.88 31.51
C ILE A 260 16.36 6.89 31.55
N ILE A 261 16.09 5.58 31.62
CA ILE A 261 17.15 4.57 31.67
C ILE A 261 17.86 4.36 30.33
N ASN A 262 17.26 4.79 29.19
CA ASN A 262 17.88 4.65 27.87
C ASN A 262 18.96 5.72 27.62
N VAL A 263 20.03 5.70 28.41
CA VAL A 263 21.05 6.75 28.39
C VAL A 263 22.01 6.68 27.20
N THR A 264 22.10 5.52 26.52
CA THR A 264 23.03 5.31 25.39
C THR A 264 22.36 5.40 24.03
N GLY A 265 21.02 5.39 24.01
CA GLY A 265 20.27 5.23 22.78
C GLY A 265 20.40 3.83 22.16
N PRO A 266 19.88 3.66 20.95
CA PRO A 266 19.35 4.72 20.09
C PRO A 266 18.04 5.30 20.63
N TRP A 267 17.78 6.59 20.35
CA TRP A 267 16.58 7.31 20.79
C TRP A 267 15.63 7.47 19.61
N LYS A 268 14.80 6.45 19.38
CA LYS A 268 13.87 6.39 18.24
C LYS A 268 12.42 6.65 18.65
N GLY A 269 12.13 6.71 19.94
CA GLY A 269 10.78 6.84 20.47
C GLY A 269 9.94 5.58 20.36
N THR A 270 10.54 4.43 20.03
CA THR A 270 9.86 3.12 20.05
C THR A 270 9.96 2.50 21.43
N GLU A 271 9.13 1.51 21.75
CA GLU A 271 9.15 0.82 23.05
C GLU A 271 10.55 0.29 23.42
N ASP A 272 11.26 -0.31 22.47
CA ASP A 272 12.61 -0.86 22.71
C ASP A 272 13.75 0.15 22.59
N ASN A 273 13.48 1.32 22.02
CA ASN A 273 14.47 2.37 21.80
C ASN A 273 13.83 3.72 22.16
N PRO A 274 13.39 3.90 23.41
CA PRO A 274 12.63 5.08 23.83
C PRO A 274 13.52 6.31 23.82
N PHE A 275 12.94 7.51 23.78
CA PHE A 275 13.71 8.71 24.10
C PHE A 275 14.10 8.69 25.58
N ASN A 276 15.19 9.36 25.96
CA ASN A 276 15.56 9.51 27.37
C ASN A 276 15.06 10.81 28.01
N LYS A 277 14.44 11.68 27.20
CA LYS A 277 13.90 12.98 27.60
C LYS A 277 12.45 13.11 27.17
N ILE A 278 11.63 13.70 28.03
CA ILE A 278 10.21 13.95 27.74
C ILE A 278 10.08 14.93 26.58
N GLN A 279 10.93 15.97 26.53
CA GLN A 279 10.85 16.95 25.44
C GLN A 279 11.15 16.33 24.06
N GLU A 280 12.05 15.36 23.97
CA GLU A 280 12.34 14.66 22.71
C GLU A 280 11.15 13.82 22.25
N GLY A 281 10.46 13.16 23.18
CA GLY A 281 9.18 12.50 22.93
C GLY A 281 8.14 13.47 22.39
N ILE A 282 7.95 14.61 23.05
CA ILE A 282 7.03 15.67 22.58
C ILE A 282 7.42 16.15 21.17
N ASP A 283 8.71 16.38 20.92
CA ASP A 283 9.21 16.92 19.66
C ASP A 283 8.99 15.95 18.48
N ALA A 284 9.03 14.64 18.73
CA ALA A 284 8.89 13.59 17.71
C ALA A 284 7.46 13.38 17.18
N ILE A 285 6.42 13.75 17.94
CA ILE A 285 5.02 13.48 17.58
C ILE A 285 4.31 14.70 16.95
N THR A 286 3.33 14.45 16.09
CA THR A 286 2.33 15.43 15.63
C THR A 286 1.15 15.62 16.57
N ASP A 287 0.27 16.57 16.24
CA ASP A 287 -1.04 16.71 16.90
C ASP A 287 -1.81 15.39 16.97
N ASN A 288 -2.60 15.26 18.04
CA ASN A 288 -3.43 14.09 18.39
C ASN A 288 -2.65 12.80 18.69
N GLY A 289 -1.33 12.85 18.82
CA GLY A 289 -0.55 11.70 19.28
C GLY A 289 -0.33 11.64 20.80
N ARG A 290 0.42 10.65 21.25
CA ARG A 290 0.63 10.32 22.66
C ARG A 290 2.09 10.07 23.00
N VAL A 291 2.57 10.68 24.07
CA VAL A 291 3.90 10.39 24.65
C VAL A 291 3.68 9.57 25.92
N LEU A 292 4.18 8.34 25.95
CA LEU A 292 4.14 7.45 27.12
C LEU A 292 5.49 7.48 27.84
N VAL A 293 5.47 7.86 29.11
CA VAL A 293 6.68 8.07 29.92
C VAL A 293 6.77 7.00 31.02
N ALA A 294 7.89 6.28 31.06
CA ALA A 294 8.20 5.32 32.11
C ALA A 294 8.56 6.01 33.43
N SER A 295 8.40 5.32 34.56
CA SER A 295 8.76 5.82 35.89
C SER A 295 10.21 6.32 35.93
N GLY A 296 10.44 7.42 36.64
CA GLY A 296 11.74 8.07 36.70
C GLY A 296 11.64 9.51 37.18
N LYS A 297 12.80 10.09 37.49
CA LYS A 297 12.93 11.51 37.84
C LYS A 297 13.56 12.27 36.67
N TYR A 298 12.73 12.93 35.89
CA TYR A 298 13.11 13.71 34.72
C TYR A 298 13.39 15.15 35.14
N ILE A 299 14.66 15.57 35.02
CA ILE A 299 15.07 16.96 35.33
C ILE A 299 14.96 17.78 34.05
N GLU A 300 13.80 18.35 33.80
CA GLU A 300 13.44 19.02 32.54
C GLU A 300 12.39 20.12 32.78
N ASN A 301 12.42 21.15 31.92
CA ASN A 301 11.31 22.07 31.74
C ASN A 301 10.73 21.81 30.34
N ILE A 302 9.54 21.22 30.29
CA ILE A 302 8.93 20.77 29.04
C ILE A 302 7.94 21.80 28.48
N SER A 303 7.86 21.88 27.16
CA SER A 303 6.89 22.69 26.43
C SER A 303 6.18 21.83 25.39
N PHE A 304 4.86 21.96 25.34
CA PHE A 304 4.03 21.32 24.32
C PHE A 304 4.23 21.95 22.94
N LYS A 305 4.87 23.14 22.84
CA LYS A 305 5.21 23.83 21.58
C LYS A 305 4.02 23.96 20.61
N GLY A 306 2.82 24.17 21.15
CA GLY A 306 1.59 24.36 20.38
C GLY A 306 0.95 23.05 19.93
N LYS A 307 1.53 21.90 20.31
CA LYS A 307 1.01 20.58 19.94
C LYS A 307 -0.15 20.18 20.83
N SER A 308 -1.21 19.70 20.21
CA SER A 308 -2.39 19.18 20.90
C SER A 308 -2.29 17.67 21.08
N ILE A 309 -1.39 17.24 21.97
CA ILE A 309 -1.04 15.83 22.24
C ILE A 309 -1.30 15.45 23.70
N THR A 310 -1.37 14.16 23.98
CA THR A 310 -1.41 13.67 25.37
C THR A 310 -0.03 13.20 25.79
N VAL A 311 0.55 13.82 26.82
CA VAL A 311 1.75 13.35 27.50
C VAL A 311 1.32 12.70 28.80
N GLY A 312 1.62 11.42 28.96
CA GLY A 312 1.16 10.61 30.09
C GLY A 312 2.24 9.67 30.59
N SER A 313 2.27 9.41 31.90
CA SER A 313 2.99 8.23 32.38
C SER A 313 2.25 6.94 31.99
N LEU A 314 2.80 5.78 32.35
CA LEU A 314 2.13 4.49 32.17
C LEU A 314 0.80 4.37 32.96
N TYR A 315 0.46 5.34 33.82
CA TYR A 315 -0.90 5.49 34.36
C TYR A 315 -1.95 5.56 33.26
N LEU A 316 -1.64 6.20 32.12
CA LEU A 316 -2.57 6.39 30.99
C LEU A 316 -3.08 5.06 30.42
N THR A 317 -2.26 4.01 30.44
CA THR A 317 -2.57 2.70 29.84
C THR A 317 -2.94 1.65 30.88
N THR A 318 -2.43 1.77 32.10
CA THR A 318 -2.60 0.75 33.16
C THR A 318 -3.67 1.11 34.19
N GLY A 319 -3.95 2.41 34.40
CA GLY A 319 -4.77 2.89 35.50
C GLY A 319 -4.12 2.78 36.89
N ASP A 320 -2.88 2.29 37.00
CA ASP A 320 -2.18 2.14 38.28
C ASP A 320 -1.63 3.50 38.75
N THR A 321 -2.16 3.97 39.88
CA THR A 321 -1.79 5.26 40.47
C THR A 321 -0.35 5.31 40.97
N SER A 322 0.32 4.16 41.13
CA SER A 322 1.74 4.09 41.50
C SER A 322 2.64 4.80 40.47
N PHE A 323 2.24 4.81 39.19
CA PHE A 323 2.94 5.52 38.11
C PHE A 323 2.90 7.05 38.28
N ILE A 324 1.90 7.59 38.99
CA ILE A 324 1.81 9.03 39.25
C ILE A 324 2.91 9.49 40.20
N SER A 325 3.08 8.77 41.32
CA SER A 325 4.09 9.09 42.33
C SER A 325 5.52 8.75 41.87
N SER A 326 5.68 7.78 40.96
CA SER A 326 6.99 7.32 40.50
C SER A 326 7.47 7.97 39.19
N THR A 327 6.63 8.75 38.51
CA THR A 327 7.01 9.51 37.31
C THR A 327 7.02 11.00 37.63
N ILE A 328 8.22 11.53 37.88
CA ILE A 328 8.45 12.86 38.43
C ILE A 328 9.06 13.75 37.35
N ILE A 329 8.44 14.91 37.10
CA ILE A 329 9.03 16.00 36.31
C ILE A 329 9.51 17.07 37.30
N ASP A 330 10.81 17.32 37.34
CA ASP A 330 11.48 18.21 38.28
C ASP A 330 12.10 19.40 37.53
N GLY A 331 11.57 20.60 37.77
CA GLY A 331 12.06 21.84 37.13
C GLY A 331 13.37 22.37 37.70
N ASN A 332 13.95 21.71 38.71
CA ASN A 332 15.21 22.09 39.36
C ASN A 332 15.26 23.55 39.84
N ASN A 333 14.12 24.09 40.28
CA ASN A 333 13.92 25.48 40.69
C ASN A 333 14.23 26.50 39.58
N ASN A 334 14.04 26.11 38.31
CA ASN A 334 14.39 26.92 37.15
C ASN A 334 13.14 27.34 36.35
N GLY A 335 12.13 27.89 37.02
CA GLY A 335 10.88 28.34 36.39
C GLY A 335 9.94 27.20 36.01
N SER A 336 8.89 27.53 35.25
CA SER A 336 7.76 26.62 35.00
C SER A 336 8.19 25.27 34.43
N VAL A 337 7.85 24.19 35.16
CA VAL A 337 8.19 22.81 34.79
C VAL A 337 7.49 22.38 33.49
N VAL A 338 6.24 22.80 33.28
CA VAL A 338 5.42 22.43 32.12
C VAL A 338 4.76 23.69 31.57
N SER A 339 4.86 23.90 30.25
CA SER A 339 4.30 25.07 29.57
C SER A 339 3.39 24.72 28.39
N PHE A 340 2.18 25.31 28.39
CA PHE A 340 1.21 25.35 27.30
C PHE A 340 1.00 26.81 26.88
N VAL A 341 1.83 27.32 25.97
CA VAL A 341 1.96 28.77 25.71
C VAL A 341 1.91 29.14 24.22
N ASN A 342 1.59 28.20 23.34
CA ASN A 342 1.67 28.35 21.89
C ASN A 342 0.37 27.93 21.17
N ASN A 343 -0.79 28.28 21.76
CA ASN A 343 -2.13 27.98 21.24
C ASN A 343 -2.51 26.49 21.24
N GLU A 344 -2.02 25.72 22.22
CA GLU A 344 -2.51 24.38 22.51
C GLU A 344 -4.03 24.40 22.80
N ASN A 345 -4.77 23.39 22.32
CA ASN A 345 -6.21 23.28 22.58
C ASN A 345 -6.52 22.27 23.71
N SER A 346 -7.80 21.99 23.95
CA SER A 346 -8.24 21.07 25.01
C SER A 346 -7.77 19.62 24.88
N SER A 347 -7.25 19.23 23.71
CA SER A 347 -6.62 17.91 23.49
C SER A 347 -5.17 17.86 23.95
N ALA A 348 -4.56 18.99 24.34
CA ALA A 348 -3.25 19.01 24.98
C ALA A 348 -3.38 18.63 26.45
N VAL A 349 -2.99 17.40 26.79
CA VAL A 349 -3.21 16.82 28.11
C VAL A 349 -1.89 16.38 28.71
N LEU A 350 -1.61 16.79 29.94
CA LEU A 350 -0.59 16.17 30.79
C LEU A 350 -1.29 15.36 31.89
N THR A 351 -0.92 14.09 32.06
CA THR A 351 -1.59 13.23 33.05
C THR A 351 -0.67 12.18 33.68
N GLY A 352 -0.92 11.86 34.94
CA GLY A 352 -0.21 10.79 35.65
C GLY A 352 1.22 11.12 36.06
N PHE A 353 1.51 12.36 36.45
CA PHE A 353 2.84 12.78 36.90
C PHE A 353 2.80 13.42 38.29
N THR A 354 3.94 13.38 38.97
CA THR A 354 4.30 14.33 40.04
C THR A 354 5.12 15.47 39.43
N ILE A 355 4.71 16.72 39.65
CA ILE A 355 5.40 17.92 39.13
C ILE A 355 5.96 18.68 40.33
N GLN A 356 7.25 19.02 40.31
CA GLN A 356 7.90 19.68 41.45
C GLN A 356 9.02 20.65 41.04
N ASN A 357 9.39 21.52 41.99
CA ASN A 357 10.51 22.46 41.89
C ASN A 357 10.45 23.35 40.62
N GLY A 358 9.28 23.93 40.32
CA GLY A 358 9.07 24.90 39.24
C GLY A 358 9.04 26.35 39.71
#